data_AF-A0A3N5GSN7-F1
#
_entry.id   AF-A0A3N5GSN7-F1
#
_cell.length_a   1.000
_cell.length_b   1.000
_cell.length_c   1.000
_cell.angle_alpha   90.00
_cell.angle_beta   90.00
_cell.angle_gamma   90.00
#
_symmetry.space_group_name_H-M   'P 1'
#
loop_
_entity.id
_entity.type
_entity.pdbx_description
1 polymer ?
#
loop_
_entity_poly.entity_id
_entity_poly.type
_entity_poly.pdbx_seq_one_letter_code
_entity_poly.pdbx_strand_id
1 'polypeptide(L)'
;MGLQETLSQVLKSVTAGNASDVDVDSAYDRVAGEIPSGDLSEGIAHVFNSDQTPAFEQMLGGLFNQSSPDQKAGLLTQILGALGPNAAQVLGGTAGLGGLAALLQEGGTVSPQQAQEVSPETVQVLAQKASQTNPSIVDKAAQFYAEHPALVKGIGAGALALLMSHLSGRTKH
;
A
#
# COMPACT_ATOMS: atom_id res chain seq x y z
N MET A 1 -0.57 -16.85 23.91
CA MET A 1 -0.10 -15.45 23.85
C MET A 1 -1.10 -14.71 22.99
N GLY A 2 -1.79 -13.71 23.52
CA GLY A 2 -2.82 -12.99 22.76
C GLY A 2 -2.22 -12.02 21.73
N LEU A 3 -3.00 -11.69 20.70
CA LEU A 3 -2.71 -10.63 19.71
C LEU A 3 -2.20 -9.34 20.37
N GLN A 4 -2.86 -8.93 21.46
CA GLN A 4 -2.56 -7.70 22.20
C GLN A 4 -1.14 -7.67 22.78
N GLU A 5 -0.66 -8.79 23.31
CA GLU A 5 0.68 -8.87 23.89
C GLU A 5 1.75 -8.81 22.80
N THR A 6 1.49 -9.46 21.66
CA THR A 6 2.35 -9.42 20.47
C THR A 6 2.47 -7.98 19.92
N LEU A 7 1.33 -7.30 19.75
CA LEU A 7 1.29 -5.90 19.30
C LEU A 7 2.02 -4.96 20.26
N SER A 8 1.78 -5.12 21.58
CA SER A 8 2.41 -4.28 22.61
C SER A 8 3.92 -4.47 22.66
N GLN A 9 4.39 -5.71 22.50
CA GLN A 9 5.81 -6.03 22.49
C GLN A 9 6.51 -5.44 21.27
N VAL A 10 5.92 -5.57 20.07
CA VAL A 10 6.50 -4.98 18.86
C VAL A 10 6.49 -3.45 18.91
N LEU A 11 5.40 -2.82 19.36
CA LEU A 11 5.34 -1.37 19.54
C LEU A 11 6.44 -0.86 20.48
N LYS A 12 6.66 -1.56 21.58
CA LYS A 12 7.72 -1.23 22.54
C LYS A 12 9.10 -1.40 21.90
N SER A 13 9.33 -2.46 21.12
CA SER A 13 10.58 -2.68 20.41
C SER A 13 10.84 -1.61 19.33
N VAL A 14 9.82 -1.23 18.54
CA VAL A 14 9.95 -0.20 17.50
C VAL A 14 10.23 1.16 18.13
N THR A 15 9.49 1.52 19.17
CA THR A 15 9.71 2.78 19.91
C THR A 15 11.08 2.83 20.57
N ALA A 16 11.60 1.69 21.02
CA ALA A 16 12.95 1.56 21.55
C ALA A 16 14.06 1.53 20.46
N GLY A 17 13.69 1.57 19.17
CA GLY A 17 14.63 1.46 18.05
C GLY A 17 15.29 0.09 17.94
N ASN A 18 14.74 -0.94 18.58
CA ASN A 18 15.31 -2.27 18.71
C ASN A 18 14.43 -3.36 18.07
N ALA A 19 13.40 -2.96 17.31
CA ALA A 19 12.60 -3.89 16.54
C ALA A 19 13.37 -4.33 15.30
N SER A 20 13.59 -5.62 15.18
CA SER A 20 14.09 -6.23 13.96
C SER A 20 12.95 -6.31 12.94
N ASP A 21 13.27 -6.23 11.65
CA ASP A 21 12.31 -6.45 10.56
C ASP A 21 11.57 -7.79 10.74
N VAL A 22 12.27 -8.81 11.23
CA VAL A 22 11.76 -10.15 11.56
C VAL A 22 10.70 -10.14 12.69
N ASP A 23 10.87 -9.28 13.71
CA ASP A 23 9.92 -9.19 14.82
C ASP A 23 8.62 -8.54 14.35
N VAL A 24 8.73 -7.52 13.51
CA VAL A 24 7.60 -6.81 12.91
C VAL A 24 6.86 -7.72 11.92
N ASP A 25 7.60 -8.46 11.12
CA ASP A 25 7.08 -9.46 10.18
C ASP A 25 6.24 -10.53 10.87
N SER A 26 6.82 -11.15 11.91
CA SER A 26 6.18 -12.22 12.67
C SER A 26 4.91 -11.73 13.37
N ALA A 27 4.92 -10.50 13.87
CA ALA A 27 3.74 -9.91 14.50
C ALA A 27 2.66 -9.58 13.47
N TYR A 28 3.03 -9.11 12.28
CA TYR A 28 2.08 -8.88 11.19
C TYR A 28 1.42 -10.17 10.72
N ASP A 29 2.19 -11.25 10.50
CA ASP A 29 1.67 -12.56 10.10
C ASP A 29 0.64 -13.10 11.11
N ARG A 30 0.93 -12.92 12.41
CA ARG A 30 0.00 -13.30 13.50
C ARG A 30 -1.29 -12.49 13.48
N VAL A 31 -1.17 -11.19 13.23
CA VAL A 31 -2.29 -10.26 13.20
C VAL A 31 -3.15 -10.53 11.96
N ALA A 32 -2.55 -10.62 10.78
CA ALA A 32 -3.23 -10.91 9.52
C ALA A 32 -3.98 -12.26 9.55
N GLY A 33 -3.51 -13.24 10.34
CA GLY A 33 -4.19 -14.52 10.54
C GLY A 33 -5.35 -14.48 11.54
N GLU A 34 -5.41 -13.48 12.44
CA GLU A 34 -6.41 -13.39 13.51
C GLU A 34 -7.52 -12.35 13.25
N ILE A 35 -7.22 -11.25 12.55
CA ILE A 35 -8.21 -10.21 12.22
C ILE A 35 -8.69 -10.29 10.75
N PRO A 36 -9.94 -9.84 10.48
CA PRO A 36 -10.46 -9.78 9.13
C PRO A 36 -9.59 -8.90 8.23
N SER A 37 -9.44 -9.29 6.96
CA SER A 37 -8.70 -8.51 5.94
C SER A 37 -9.23 -7.08 5.79
N GLY A 38 -10.52 -6.86 6.09
CA GLY A 38 -11.13 -5.53 6.12
C GLY A 38 -10.54 -4.61 7.19
N ASP A 39 -10.38 -5.09 8.43
CA ASP A 39 -9.75 -4.31 9.51
C ASP A 39 -8.30 -3.98 9.19
N LEU A 40 -7.60 -4.93 8.55
CA LEU A 40 -6.22 -4.74 8.10
C LEU A 40 -6.13 -3.67 7.00
N SER A 41 -7.01 -3.73 6.00
CA SER A 41 -7.07 -2.72 4.93
C SER A 41 -7.39 -1.33 5.48
N GLU A 42 -8.27 -1.24 6.49
CA GLU A 42 -8.64 0.05 7.08
C GLU A 42 -7.49 0.62 7.91
N GLY A 43 -6.74 -0.24 8.62
CA GLY A 43 -5.50 0.17 9.28
C GLY A 43 -4.45 0.66 8.28
N ILE A 44 -4.27 -0.01 7.14
CA ILE A 44 -3.31 0.43 6.11
C ILE A 44 -3.78 1.75 5.47
N ALA A 45 -5.08 1.91 5.22
CA ALA A 45 -5.65 3.15 4.71
C ALA A 45 -5.46 4.32 5.70
N HIS A 46 -5.58 4.03 7.00
CA HIS A 46 -5.29 5.00 8.06
C HIS A 46 -3.82 5.41 8.07
N VAL A 47 -2.91 4.44 7.94
CA VAL A 47 -1.47 4.72 7.81
C VAL A 47 -1.21 5.60 6.59
N PHE A 48 -1.80 5.28 5.43
CA PHE A 48 -1.64 6.06 4.21
C PHE A 48 -2.21 7.49 4.27
N ASN A 49 -3.24 7.72 5.09
CA ASN A 49 -3.81 9.05 5.32
C ASN A 49 -3.21 9.76 6.55
N SER A 50 -2.29 9.14 7.27
CA SER A 50 -1.75 9.71 8.51
C SER A 50 -0.71 10.78 8.22
N ASP A 51 -0.84 11.94 8.85
CA ASP A 51 0.17 13.01 8.82
C ASP A 51 1.52 12.59 9.45
N GLN A 52 1.54 11.48 10.20
CA GLN A 52 2.76 10.91 10.79
C GLN A 52 3.54 10.04 9.80
N THR A 53 3.00 9.80 8.60
CA THR A 53 3.68 9.06 7.53
C THR A 53 4.08 9.99 6.39
N PRO A 54 5.06 9.59 5.56
CA PRO A 54 5.29 10.24 4.28
C PRO A 54 4.02 10.26 3.43
N ALA A 55 3.93 11.15 2.45
CA ALA A 55 2.73 11.22 1.60
C ALA A 55 2.45 9.86 0.93
N PHE A 56 1.17 9.52 0.73
CA PHE A 56 0.73 8.28 0.09
C PHE A 56 1.51 7.97 -1.18
N GLU A 57 1.70 8.97 -2.05
CA GLU A 57 2.47 8.84 -3.27
C GLU A 57 3.92 8.40 -3.02
N GLN A 58 4.59 8.97 -2.03
CA GLN A 58 5.99 8.66 -1.70
C GLN A 58 6.12 7.23 -1.18
N MET A 59 5.20 6.82 -0.30
CA MET A 59 5.14 5.44 0.17
C MET A 59 4.89 4.48 -0.99
N LEU A 60 3.92 4.79 -1.85
CA LEU A 60 3.60 3.96 -3.00
C LEU A 60 4.79 3.85 -3.98
N GLY A 61 5.51 4.94 -4.24
CA GLY A 61 6.70 4.94 -5.06
C GLY A 61 7.84 4.11 -4.47
N GLY A 62 8.07 4.21 -3.16
CA GLY A 62 9.05 3.40 -2.44
C GLY A 62 8.70 1.91 -2.45
N LEU A 63 7.41 1.58 -2.25
CA LEU A 63 6.87 0.23 -2.33
C LEU A 63 6.99 -0.35 -3.72
N PHE A 64 6.60 0.44 -4.71
CA PHE A 64 6.68 0.05 -6.11
C PHE A 64 8.11 -0.24 -6.54
N ASN A 65 9.10 0.51 -6.03
CA ASN A 65 10.51 0.24 -6.29
C ASN A 65 10.96 -1.12 -5.73
N GLN A 66 10.46 -1.48 -4.54
CA GLN A 66 10.78 -2.75 -3.85
C GLN A 66 9.94 -3.94 -4.33
N SER A 67 8.83 -3.69 -5.02
CA SER A 67 7.91 -4.72 -5.50
C SER A 67 8.47 -5.51 -6.69
N SER A 68 8.07 -6.77 -6.83
CA SER A 68 8.36 -7.58 -8.02
C SER A 68 7.58 -7.11 -9.25
N PRO A 69 8.00 -7.45 -10.48
CA PRO A 69 7.29 -7.05 -11.71
C PRO A 69 5.80 -7.43 -11.70
N ASP A 70 5.46 -8.62 -11.20
CA ASP A 70 4.08 -9.09 -11.06
C ASP A 70 3.27 -8.24 -10.07
N GLN A 71 3.88 -7.89 -8.93
CA GLN A 71 3.25 -7.04 -7.92
C GLN A 71 3.04 -5.61 -8.44
N LYS A 72 4.02 -5.06 -9.16
CA LYS A 72 3.93 -3.75 -9.82
C LYS A 72 2.77 -3.72 -10.80
N ALA A 73 2.64 -4.75 -11.64
CA ALA A 73 1.55 -4.88 -12.60
C ALA A 73 0.18 -5.02 -11.92
N GLY A 74 0.09 -5.84 -10.86
CA GLY A 74 -1.11 -5.99 -10.06
C GLY A 74 -1.56 -4.67 -9.42
N LEU A 75 -0.63 -3.96 -8.78
CA LEU A 75 -0.91 -2.67 -8.15
C LEU A 75 -1.39 -1.62 -9.16
N LEU A 76 -0.69 -1.49 -10.29
CA LEU A 76 -1.09 -0.57 -11.35
C LEU A 76 -2.48 -0.93 -11.89
N THR A 77 -2.72 -2.20 -12.20
CA THR A 77 -4.03 -2.68 -12.66
C THR A 77 -5.13 -2.38 -11.64
N GLN A 78 -4.86 -2.55 -10.34
CA GLN A 78 -5.82 -2.25 -9.28
C GLN A 78 -6.14 -0.75 -9.17
N ILE A 79 -5.12 0.11 -9.18
CA ILE A 79 -5.29 1.57 -9.13
C ILE A 79 -6.07 2.06 -10.35
N LEU A 80 -5.75 1.52 -11.52
CA LEU A 80 -6.38 1.89 -12.78
C LEU A 80 -7.82 1.39 -12.83
N GLY A 81 -8.08 0.17 -12.36
CA GLY A 81 -9.44 -0.36 -12.18
C GLY A 81 -10.27 0.47 -11.19
N ALA A 82 -9.65 0.96 -10.10
CA ALA A 82 -10.29 1.82 -9.12
C ALA A 82 -10.59 3.24 -9.65
N LEU A 83 -9.76 3.77 -10.55
CA LEU A 83 -10.04 5.01 -11.27
C LEU A 83 -11.13 4.83 -12.33
N GLY A 84 -11.26 3.62 -12.88
CA GLY A 84 -12.22 3.29 -13.93
C GLY A 84 -12.11 4.25 -15.12
N PRO A 85 -13.20 4.93 -15.54
CA PRO A 85 -13.16 5.85 -16.67
C PRO A 85 -12.23 7.07 -16.43
N ASN A 86 -11.98 7.44 -15.17
CA ASN A 86 -11.08 8.54 -14.84
C ASN A 86 -9.60 8.16 -14.99
N ALA A 87 -9.29 6.87 -15.15
CA ALA A 87 -7.91 6.40 -15.30
C ALA A 87 -7.24 7.05 -16.51
N ALA A 88 -7.95 7.16 -17.64
CA ALA A 88 -7.45 7.81 -18.85
C ALA A 88 -7.12 9.29 -18.63
N GLN A 89 -7.90 9.97 -17.78
CA GLN A 89 -7.70 11.40 -17.48
C GLN A 89 -6.49 11.63 -16.57
N VAL A 90 -6.31 10.76 -15.57
CA VAL A 90 -5.12 10.77 -14.71
C VAL A 90 -3.87 10.40 -15.50
N LEU A 91 -3.92 9.33 -16.31
CA LEU A 91 -2.79 8.85 -17.11
C LEU A 91 -2.43 9.81 -18.24
N GLY A 92 -3.42 10.40 -18.93
CA GLY A 92 -3.21 11.43 -19.94
C GLY A 92 -2.54 12.68 -19.38
N GLY A 93 -2.68 12.92 -18.08
CA GLY A 93 -1.98 13.98 -17.36
C GLY A 93 -0.63 13.57 -16.78
N THR A 94 -0.18 12.32 -16.96
CA THR A 94 1.07 11.80 -16.38
C THR A 94 2.03 11.43 -17.50
N ALA A 95 3.09 12.24 -17.67
CA ALA A 95 4.08 12.01 -18.72
C ALA A 95 4.76 10.63 -18.52
N GLY A 96 4.83 9.83 -19.59
CA GLY A 96 5.41 8.48 -19.56
C GLY A 96 4.41 7.34 -19.38
N LEU A 97 3.16 7.61 -19.02
CA LEU A 97 2.11 6.57 -18.89
C LEU A 97 1.11 6.53 -20.06
N GLY A 98 1.33 7.32 -21.11
CA GLY A 98 0.45 7.37 -22.28
C GLY A 98 0.26 6.01 -22.97
N GLY A 99 1.29 5.16 -22.98
CA GLY A 99 1.20 3.79 -23.51
C GLY A 99 0.29 2.88 -22.66
N LEU A 100 0.30 3.05 -21.34
CA LEU A 100 -0.61 2.34 -20.44
C LEU A 100 -2.07 2.79 -20.62
N ALA A 101 -2.28 4.08 -20.88
CA ALA A 101 -3.62 4.63 -21.13
C ALA A 101 -4.25 4.06 -22.40
N ALA A 102 -3.46 3.87 -23.46
CA ALA A 102 -3.91 3.21 -24.67
C ALA A 102 -4.31 1.75 -24.41
N LEU A 103 -3.48 1.02 -23.66
CA LEU A 103 -3.73 -0.37 -23.31
C LEU A 103 -5.02 -0.56 -22.51
N LEU A 104 -5.27 0.30 -21.53
CA LEU A 104 -6.49 0.28 -20.72
C LEU A 104 -7.74 0.65 -21.51
N GLN A 105 -7.64 1.60 -22.45
CA GLN A 105 -8.74 1.95 -23.34
C GLN A 105 -9.10 0.77 -24.26
N GLU A 106 -8.13 -0.08 -24.58
CA GLU A 106 -8.34 -1.33 -25.32
C GLU A 106 -8.84 -2.49 -24.44
N GLY A 107 -9.04 -2.25 -23.13
CA GLY A 107 -9.48 -3.25 -22.15
C GLY A 107 -8.36 -4.15 -21.60
N GLY A 108 -7.10 -3.80 -21.85
CA GLY A 108 -5.93 -4.55 -21.40
C GLY A 108 -5.52 -4.27 -19.95
N THR A 109 -4.98 -5.29 -19.29
CA THR A 109 -4.34 -5.19 -17.97
C THR A 109 -2.86 -4.85 -18.09
N VAL A 110 -2.29 -4.20 -17.09
CA VAL A 110 -0.86 -3.88 -17.09
C VAL A 110 -0.04 -5.17 -16.98
N SER A 111 0.89 -5.38 -17.91
CA SER A 111 1.77 -6.56 -17.90
C SER A 111 2.97 -6.34 -16.98
N PRO A 112 3.57 -7.40 -16.39
CA PRO A 112 4.76 -7.28 -15.53
C PRO A 112 5.93 -6.54 -16.20
N GLN A 113 6.14 -6.77 -17.50
CA GLN A 113 7.16 -6.10 -18.29
C GLN A 113 6.89 -4.59 -18.41
N GLN A 114 5.65 -4.20 -18.68
CA GLN A 114 5.26 -2.79 -18.75
C GLN A 114 5.39 -2.10 -17.40
N ALA A 115 4.98 -2.79 -16.33
CA ALA A 115 5.10 -2.28 -14.97
C ALA A 115 6.57 -2.10 -14.54
N GLN A 116 7.47 -2.94 -15.05
CA GLN A 116 8.91 -2.80 -14.82
C GLN A 116 9.52 -1.59 -15.57
N GLU A 117 8.92 -1.19 -16.70
CA GLU A 117 9.31 0.02 -17.43
C GLU A 117 8.79 1.31 -16.78
N VAL A 118 7.83 1.22 -15.85
CA VAL A 118 7.34 2.38 -15.10
C VAL A 118 8.34 2.75 -14.00
N SER A 119 8.81 4.00 -14.01
CA SER A 119 9.66 4.53 -12.93
C SER A 119 8.85 4.77 -11.65
N PRO A 120 9.46 4.62 -10.45
CA PRO A 120 8.79 4.89 -9.18
C PRO A 120 8.31 6.34 -9.07
N GLU A 121 9.02 7.31 -9.65
CA GLU A 121 8.58 8.72 -9.72
C GLU A 121 7.28 8.87 -10.50
N THR A 122 7.13 8.14 -11.60
CA THR A 122 5.91 8.11 -12.41
C THR A 122 4.74 7.53 -11.62
N VAL A 123 4.99 6.52 -10.78
CA VAL A 123 3.98 5.97 -9.86
C VAL A 123 3.62 6.98 -8.76
N GLN A 124 4.57 7.75 -8.25
CA GLN A 124 4.28 8.82 -7.28
C GLN A 124 3.32 9.86 -7.88
N VAL A 125 3.63 10.36 -9.08
CA VAL A 125 2.77 11.35 -9.76
C VAL A 125 1.40 10.75 -10.08
N LEU A 126 1.36 9.50 -10.55
CA LEU A 126 0.12 8.78 -10.79
C LEU A 126 -0.71 8.70 -9.51
N ALA A 127 -0.12 8.26 -8.39
CA ALA A 127 -0.78 8.10 -7.10
C ALA A 127 -1.31 9.43 -6.56
N GLN A 128 -0.52 10.49 -6.66
CA GLN A 128 -0.90 11.83 -6.24
C GLN A 128 -2.10 12.35 -7.06
N LYS A 129 -2.05 12.17 -8.38
CA LYS A 129 -3.11 12.64 -9.27
C LYS A 129 -4.36 11.76 -9.17
N ALA A 130 -4.17 10.47 -8.92
CA ALA A 130 -5.22 9.51 -8.65
C ALA A 130 -5.92 9.83 -7.33
N SER A 131 -5.21 10.10 -6.24
CA SER A 131 -5.79 10.46 -4.95
C SER A 131 -6.53 11.80 -4.98
N GLN A 132 -6.02 12.78 -5.73
CA GLN A 132 -6.72 14.05 -5.96
C GLN A 132 -8.02 13.89 -6.77
N THR A 133 -8.04 12.95 -7.72
CA THR A 133 -9.21 12.69 -8.56
C THR A 133 -10.23 11.79 -7.85
N ASN A 134 -9.73 10.78 -7.15
CA ASN A 134 -10.51 9.80 -6.40
C ASN A 134 -9.79 9.43 -5.09
N PRO A 135 -10.22 9.97 -3.94
CA PRO A 135 -9.58 9.67 -2.66
C PRO A 135 -9.69 8.18 -2.28
N SER A 136 -10.67 7.45 -2.80
CA SER A 136 -10.83 5.99 -2.57
C SER A 136 -9.68 5.16 -3.16
N ILE A 137 -8.78 5.76 -3.94
CA ILE A 137 -7.55 5.08 -4.40
C ILE A 137 -6.68 4.68 -3.22
N VAL A 138 -6.67 5.48 -2.15
CA VAL A 138 -5.92 5.15 -0.94
C VAL A 138 -6.48 3.89 -0.29
N ASP A 139 -7.80 3.79 -0.15
CA ASP A 139 -8.48 2.59 0.34
C ASP A 139 -8.26 1.38 -0.56
N LYS A 140 -8.29 1.57 -1.89
CA LYS A 140 -8.08 0.48 -2.86
C LYS A 140 -6.66 -0.04 -2.88
N ALA A 141 -5.68 0.85 -2.76
CA ALA A 141 -4.30 0.49 -2.55
C ALA A 141 -4.16 -0.26 -1.22
N ALA A 142 -4.71 0.27 -0.13
CA ALA A 142 -4.66 -0.37 1.18
C ALA A 142 -5.29 -1.77 1.19
N GLN A 143 -6.42 -1.95 0.50
CA GLN A 143 -7.06 -3.24 0.31
C GLN A 143 -6.15 -4.22 -0.43
N PHE A 144 -5.53 -3.79 -1.53
CA PHE A 144 -4.56 -4.59 -2.28
C PHE A 144 -3.38 -5.01 -1.40
N TYR A 145 -2.83 -4.08 -0.62
CA TYR A 145 -1.75 -4.40 0.32
C TYR A 145 -2.20 -5.37 1.42
N ALA A 146 -3.41 -5.21 1.98
CA ALA A 146 -3.96 -6.15 2.95
C ALA A 146 -4.10 -7.58 2.38
N GLU A 147 -4.42 -7.72 1.10
CA GLU A 147 -4.49 -9.00 0.38
C GLU A 147 -3.10 -9.55 -0.01
N HIS A 148 -2.09 -8.68 -0.05
CA HIS A 148 -0.71 -9.02 -0.38
C HIS A 148 0.22 -8.80 0.82
N PRO A 149 0.23 -9.71 1.81
CA PRO A 149 1.04 -9.59 3.03
C PRO A 149 2.54 -9.42 2.72
N ALA A 150 3.04 -10.03 1.64
CA ALA A 150 4.41 -9.85 1.17
C ALA A 150 4.76 -8.39 0.82
N LEU A 151 3.79 -7.60 0.37
CA LEU A 151 3.98 -6.20 0.03
C LEU A 151 3.86 -5.27 1.25
N VAL A 152 3.04 -5.63 2.25
CA VAL A 152 2.94 -4.87 3.50
C VAL A 152 4.25 -4.85 4.26
N LYS A 153 4.99 -5.96 4.19
CA LYS A 153 6.38 -6.07 4.70
C LYS A 153 7.30 -4.98 4.10
N GLY A 154 7.06 -4.57 2.85
CA GLY A 154 7.81 -3.52 2.18
C GLY A 154 7.45 -2.08 2.54
N ILE A 155 6.35 -1.83 3.28
CA ILE A 155 5.93 -0.47 3.69
C ILE A 155 6.90 0.06 4.78
N GLY A 156 7.67 -0.84 5.38
CA GLY A 156 8.71 -0.55 6.35
C GLY A 156 8.21 -0.59 7.79
N ALA A 157 9.14 -0.82 8.71
CA ALA A 157 8.86 -1.00 10.14
C ALA A 157 8.10 0.17 10.78
N GLY A 158 8.27 1.40 10.30
CA GLY A 158 7.56 2.58 10.81
C GLY A 158 6.06 2.59 10.49
N ALA A 159 5.70 2.25 9.25
CA ALA A 159 4.31 2.16 8.83
C ALA A 159 3.59 0.96 9.48
N LEU A 160 4.29 -0.16 9.61
CA LEU A 160 3.81 -1.33 10.35
C LEU A 160 3.57 -1.01 11.84
N ALA A 161 4.43 -0.20 12.46
CA ALA A 161 4.21 0.22 13.85
C ALA A 161 2.98 1.12 14.01
N LEU A 162 2.71 2.01 13.06
CA LEU A 162 1.48 2.82 13.05
C LEU A 162 0.24 1.95 12.81
N LEU A 163 0.32 0.99 11.88
CA LEU A 163 -0.74 0.00 11.64
C LEU A 163 -1.06 -0.75 12.94
N MET A 164 -0.03 -1.26 13.61
CA MET A 164 -0.17 -1.97 14.89
C MET A 164 -0.70 -1.08 16.00
N SER A 165 -0.30 0.20 16.06
CA SER A 165 -0.86 1.18 16.99
C SER A 165 -2.36 1.38 16.78
N HIS A 166 -2.78 1.50 15.52
CA HIS A 166 -4.18 1.66 15.15
C HIS A 166 -5.02 0.43 15.54
N LEU A 167 -4.54 -0.78 15.22
CA LEU A 167 -5.21 -2.04 15.56
C LEU A 167 -5.24 -2.28 17.08
N SER A 168 -4.18 -1.91 17.80
CA SER A 168 -4.14 -1.97 19.26
C SER A 168 -5.07 -0.93 19.91
N GLY A 169 -5.27 0.22 19.27
CA GLY A 169 -6.24 1.24 19.69
C GLY A 169 -7.69 0.77 19.56
N ARG A 170 -8.03 0.00 18.51
CA ARG A 170 -9.38 -0.58 18.32
C ARG A 170 -9.77 -1.64 19.34
N THR A 171 -8.81 -2.44 19.79
CA THR A 171 -9.05 -3.51 20.77
C THR A 171 -9.31 -3.01 22.19
N LYS A 172 -9.31 -1.69 22.43
CA LYS A 172 -9.61 -1.05 23.72
C LYS A 172 -11.08 -0.61 23.92
N HIS A 173 -11.99 -0.95 23.00
CA HIS A 173 -13.42 -0.62 23.14
C HIS A 173 -14.30 -1.85 23.35
#